data_AF-A0A560H6G2-F1
#
_entry.id   AF-A0A560H6G2-F1
#
_cell.length_a   1.000
_cell.length_b   1.000
_cell.length_c   1.000
_cell.angle_alpha   90.00
_cell.angle_beta   90.00
_cell.angle_gamma   90.00
#
_symmetry.space_group_name_H-M   'P 1'
#
loop_
_entity.id
_entity.type
_entity.pdbx_description
1 polymer ?
#
loop_
_entity_poly.entity_id
_entity_poly.type
_entity_poly.pdbx_seq_one_letter_code
_entity_poly.pdbx_strand_id
1 'polypeptide(L)'
;MSADIATGFPTVNSSDAACRQYRIGSAASMFVYCLSIAVINWSGLNIQGPLLVLAVLVPPASIAVQLWLTLRFMGRVDEFMRALTAKRFIVAAALSFIVASTWGFLEVFLNMPHVPGFMVYAVFWVAFCLVSPFIRTTR
;
A
#
# COMPACT_ATOMS: atom_id res chain seq x y z
N MET A 1 -55.48 1.62 10.28
CA MET A 1 -55.33 0.17 10.02
C MET A 1 -55.20 0.04 8.50
N SER A 2 -54.03 -0.10 7.88
CA SER A 2 -52.83 -0.90 8.19
C SER A 2 -51.63 -0.23 7.48
N ALA A 3 -50.60 0.19 8.22
CA ALA A 3 -49.24 -0.38 8.22
C ALA A 3 -48.31 0.16 7.11
N ASP A 4 -47.60 1.26 7.45
CA ASP A 4 -46.28 1.58 6.92
C ASP A 4 -45.33 0.42 7.26
N ILE A 5 -45.12 -0.49 6.31
CA ILE A 5 -44.08 -1.51 6.40
C ILE A 5 -42.76 -0.81 6.06
N ALA A 6 -42.10 -0.33 7.11
CA ALA A 6 -40.71 0.05 7.11
C ALA A 6 -39.85 -1.17 6.69
N THR A 7 -39.62 -1.32 5.39
CA THR A 7 -38.54 -2.14 4.86
C THR A 7 -37.23 -1.41 5.13
N GLY A 8 -36.76 -1.52 6.37
CA GLY A 8 -35.40 -1.17 6.78
C GLY A 8 -34.38 -2.09 6.12
N PHE A 9 -34.24 -2.01 4.80
CA PHE A 9 -33.02 -2.47 4.15
C PHE A 9 -31.91 -1.50 4.54
N PRO A 10 -30.79 -1.97 5.10
CA PRO A 10 -29.65 -1.09 5.31
C PRO A 10 -29.25 -0.54 3.95
N THR A 11 -29.47 0.76 3.73
CA THR A 11 -28.90 1.48 2.60
C THR A 11 -27.39 1.42 2.82
N VAL A 12 -26.74 0.41 2.24
CA VAL A 12 -25.29 0.34 2.21
C VAL A 12 -24.84 1.61 1.53
N ASN A 13 -24.33 2.55 2.33
CA ASN A 13 -23.87 3.84 1.86
C ASN A 13 -22.76 3.55 0.85
N SER A 14 -22.91 4.03 -0.39
CA SER A 14 -21.97 3.73 -1.48
C SER A 14 -20.55 4.18 -1.15
N SER A 15 -20.42 5.19 -0.27
CA SER A 15 -19.19 5.65 0.36
C SER A 15 -18.55 4.64 1.31
N ASP A 16 -19.33 3.91 2.11
CA ASP A 16 -18.81 2.87 3.03
C ASP A 16 -18.32 1.63 2.28
N ALA A 17 -19.03 1.25 1.22
CA ALA A 17 -18.63 0.15 0.34
C ALA A 17 -17.31 0.46 -0.40
N ALA A 18 -17.13 1.71 -0.86
CA ALA A 18 -15.90 2.17 -1.51
C ALA A 18 -14.71 2.20 -0.54
N CYS A 19 -14.92 2.67 0.70
CA CYS A 19 -13.90 2.66 1.76
C CYS A 19 -13.48 1.22 2.12
N ARG A 20 -14.45 0.30 2.20
CA ARG A 20 -14.20 -1.12 2.48
C ARG A 20 -13.46 -1.81 1.33
N GLN A 21 -13.85 -1.58 0.08
CA GLN A 21 -13.15 -2.11 -1.09
C GLN A 21 -11.71 -1.58 -1.20
N TYR A 22 -11.47 -0.31 -0.89
CA TYR A 22 -10.12 0.26 -0.88
C TYR A 22 -9.23 -0.37 0.21
N ARG A 23 -9.77 -0.53 1.42
CA ARG A 23 -9.05 -1.20 2.53
C ARG A 23 -8.73 -2.66 2.22
N ILE A 24 -9.71 -3.41 1.70
CA ILE A 24 -9.53 -4.83 1.36
C ILE A 24 -8.57 -4.97 0.17
N GLY A 25 -8.70 -4.11 -0.85
CA GLY A 25 -7.80 -4.11 -2.01
C GLY A 25 -6.35 -3.80 -1.63
N SER A 26 -6.13 -2.79 -0.77
CA SER A 26 -4.79 -2.43 -0.29
C SER A 26 -4.19 -3.49 0.64
N ALA A 27 -5.03 -4.15 1.47
CA ALA A 27 -4.58 -5.24 2.33
C ALA A 27 -4.24 -6.49 1.52
N ALA A 28 -5.03 -6.81 0.49
CA ALA A 28 -4.80 -7.94 -0.39
C ALA A 28 -3.51 -7.77 -1.20
N SER A 29 -3.24 -6.58 -1.74
CA SER A 29 -2.00 -6.33 -2.47
C SER A 29 -0.78 -6.32 -1.55
N MET A 30 -0.89 -5.82 -0.31
CA MET A 30 0.18 -6.00 0.69
C MET A 30 0.42 -7.47 1.01
N PHE A 31 -0.63 -8.27 1.17
CA PHE A 31 -0.50 -9.70 1.41
C PHE A 31 0.21 -10.39 0.25
N VAL A 32 -0.14 -10.06 -0.99
CA VAL A 32 0.51 -10.58 -2.22
C VAL A 32 1.98 -10.14 -2.30
N TYR A 33 2.31 -8.91 -1.91
CA TYR A 33 3.68 -8.43 -1.89
C TYR A 33 4.53 -9.13 -0.82
N CYS A 34 4.04 -9.24 0.41
CA CYS A 34 4.73 -9.97 1.48
C CYS A 34 4.87 -11.46 1.14
N LEU A 35 3.82 -12.08 0.57
CA LEU A 35 3.84 -13.47 0.14
C LEU A 35 4.83 -13.70 -0.99
N SER A 36 4.91 -12.80 -1.99
CA SER A 36 5.86 -12.94 -3.09
C SER A 36 7.30 -12.83 -2.60
N ILE A 37 7.61 -11.91 -1.70
CA ILE A 37 8.94 -11.83 -1.07
C ILE A 37 9.24 -13.09 -0.25
N ALA A 38 8.30 -13.56 0.57
CA ALA A 38 8.49 -14.76 1.38
C ALA A 38 8.72 -16.01 0.52
N VAL A 39 7.97 -16.16 -0.58
CA VAL A 39 8.13 -17.26 -1.54
C VAL A 39 9.48 -17.19 -2.25
N ILE A 40 9.93 -16.00 -2.67
CA ILE A 40 11.24 -15.83 -3.32
C ILE A 40 12.37 -16.16 -2.34
N ASN A 41 12.26 -15.71 -1.08
CA ASN A 41 13.27 -15.97 -0.05
C ASN A 41 13.30 -17.46 0.36
N TRP A 42 12.12 -18.09 0.46
CA TRP A 42 11.99 -19.50 0.86
C TRP A 42 12.35 -20.48 -0.25
N SER A 43 12.11 -20.12 -1.52
CA SER A 43 12.33 -21.03 -2.66
C SER A 43 13.80 -21.29 -3.02
N GLY A 44 14.77 -20.69 -2.31
CA GLY A 44 16.20 -21.00 -2.46
C GLY A 44 16.62 -21.07 -3.93
N LEU A 45 16.42 -19.98 -4.67
CA LEU A 45 16.53 -19.80 -6.12
C LEU A 45 17.34 -20.87 -6.88
N ASN A 46 16.69 -21.98 -7.21
CA ASN A 46 17.09 -22.90 -8.30
C ASN A 46 16.14 -22.78 -9.50
N ILE A 47 15.45 -21.64 -9.63
CA ILE A 47 14.51 -21.36 -10.72
C ILE A 47 15.30 -20.71 -11.85
N GLN A 48 15.78 -21.49 -12.81
CA GLN A 48 16.50 -20.98 -13.98
C GLN A 48 15.56 -20.79 -15.17
N GLY A 49 15.76 -19.72 -15.95
CA GLY A 49 15.04 -19.47 -17.21
C GLY A 49 13.91 -18.43 -17.13
N PRO A 50 12.97 -18.41 -18.11
CA PRO A 50 11.96 -17.34 -18.26
C PRO A 50 10.98 -17.24 -17.07
N LEU A 51 10.88 -18.29 -16.25
CA LEU A 51 10.06 -18.29 -15.04
C LEU A 51 10.62 -17.35 -13.95
N LEU A 52 11.94 -17.14 -13.91
CA LEU A 52 12.57 -16.18 -13.00
C LEU A 52 12.21 -14.74 -13.38
N VAL A 53 12.14 -14.45 -14.68
CA VAL A 53 11.74 -13.12 -15.17
C VAL A 53 10.30 -12.82 -14.73
N LEU A 54 9.39 -13.77 -14.88
CA LEU A 54 8.01 -13.62 -14.38
C LEU A 54 7.97 -13.43 -12.86
N ALA A 55 8.74 -14.21 -12.10
CA ALA A 55 8.78 -14.10 -10.64
C ALA A 55 9.29 -12.72 -10.16
N VAL A 56 10.27 -12.14 -10.85
CA VAL A 56 10.82 -10.80 -10.54
C VAL A 56 9.87 -9.66 -10.96
N LEU A 57 9.03 -9.88 -11.98
CA LEU A 57 8.06 -8.89 -12.46
C LEU A 57 6.74 -8.85 -11.67
N VAL A 58 6.40 -9.92 -10.95
CA VAL A 58 5.19 -9.98 -10.13
C VAL A 58 5.16 -8.89 -9.03
N PRO A 59 6.25 -8.68 -8.24
CA PRO A 59 6.29 -7.60 -7.25
C PRO A 59 6.01 -6.22 -7.83
N PRO A 60 6.73 -5.70 -8.85
CA PRO A 60 6.47 -4.37 -9.39
C PRO A 60 5.10 -4.25 -10.06
N ALA A 61 4.55 -5.32 -10.64
CA ALA A 61 3.18 -5.32 -11.15
C ALA A 61 2.15 -5.12 -10.02
N SER A 62 2.35 -5.76 -8.87
CA SER A 62 1.50 -5.58 -7.68
C SER A 62 1.54 -4.13 -7.17
N ILE A 63 2.73 -3.51 -7.19
CA ILE A 63 2.93 -2.10 -6.87
C ILE A 63 2.12 -1.21 -7.82
N ALA A 64 2.24 -1.43 -9.13
CA ALA A 64 1.51 -0.65 -10.13
C ALA A 64 -0.01 -0.74 -9.95
N VAL A 65 -0.53 -1.95 -9.67
CA VAL A 65 -1.95 -2.16 -9.37
C VAL A 65 -2.37 -1.38 -8.12
N GLN A 66 -1.55 -1.37 -7.08
CA GLN A 66 -1.87 -0.65 -5.84
C GLN A 66 -1.87 0.87 -6.00
N LEU A 67 -0.93 1.43 -6.78
CA LEU A 67 -0.96 2.85 -7.14
C LEU A 67 -2.21 3.18 -7.97
N TRP A 68 -2.57 2.32 -8.94
CA TRP A 68 -3.74 2.52 -9.77
C TRP A 68 -5.04 2.50 -8.96
N LEU A 69 -5.20 1.55 -8.02
CA LEU A 69 -6.34 1.53 -7.09
C LEU A 69 -6.42 2.80 -6.25
N THR A 70 -5.27 3.32 -5.80
CA THR A 70 -5.19 4.54 -4.99
C THR A 70 -5.62 5.77 -5.80
N LEU A 71 -5.17 5.89 -7.05
CA LEU A 71 -5.59 6.97 -7.96
C LEU A 71 -7.09 6.88 -8.28
N ARG A 72 -7.60 5.66 -8.55
CA ARG A 72 -9.02 5.43 -8.80
C ARG A 72 -9.90 5.76 -7.58
N PHE A 73 -9.41 5.50 -6.38
CA PHE A 73 -10.09 5.89 -5.14
C PHE A 73 -10.16 7.42 -5.01
N MET A 74 -9.06 8.14 -5.27
CA MET A 74 -9.02 9.60 -5.22
C MET A 74 -10.02 10.29 -6.16
N GLY A 75 -10.37 9.66 -7.29
CA GLY A 75 -11.39 10.17 -8.22
C GLY A 75 -12.83 9.96 -7.76
N ARG A 76 -13.08 9.13 -6.73
CA ARG A 76 -14.41 8.79 -6.22
C ARG A 76 -14.74 9.38 -4.85
N VAL A 77 -13.73 9.91 -4.15
CA VAL A 77 -13.91 10.52 -2.84
C VAL A 77 -14.03 12.04 -2.94
N ASP A 78 -14.68 12.60 -1.93
CA ASP A 78 -14.83 14.03 -1.74
C ASP A 78 -13.46 14.74 -1.63
N GLU A 79 -13.44 16.05 -1.93
CA GLU A 79 -12.29 16.94 -1.90
C GLU A 79 -11.47 16.78 -0.61
N PHE A 80 -12.16 16.77 0.54
CA PHE A 80 -11.54 16.64 1.85
C PHE A 80 -10.76 15.32 1.99
N MET A 81 -11.38 14.21 1.61
CA MET A 81 -10.78 12.88 1.73
C MET A 81 -9.65 12.69 0.71
N ARG A 82 -9.76 13.29 -0.48
CA ARG A 82 -8.69 13.33 -1.47
C ARG A 82 -7.47 14.07 -0.96
N ALA A 83 -7.65 15.28 -0.41
CA ALA A 83 -6.58 16.08 0.17
C ALA A 83 -5.92 15.39 1.36
N LEU A 84 -6.72 14.78 2.25
CA LEU A 84 -6.23 14.02 3.41
C LEU A 84 -5.39 12.81 2.99
N THR A 85 -5.83 12.06 1.97
CA THR A 85 -5.11 10.89 1.45
C THR A 85 -3.81 11.31 0.77
N ALA A 86 -3.81 12.38 -0.01
CA ALA A 86 -2.61 12.93 -0.64
C ALA A 86 -1.58 13.38 0.41
N LYS A 87 -2.01 14.10 1.46
CA LYS A 87 -1.12 14.52 2.56
C LYS A 87 -0.47 13.32 3.26
N ARG A 88 -1.25 12.29 3.58
CA ARG A 88 -0.72 11.04 4.18
C ARG A 88 0.32 10.36 3.28
N PHE A 89 0.05 10.32 1.97
CA PHE A 89 0.94 9.70 1.00
C PHE A 89 2.27 10.46 0.87
N ILE A 90 2.21 11.79 0.82
CA ILE A 90 3.41 12.65 0.74
C ILE A 90 4.25 12.52 2.01
N VAL A 91 3.63 12.55 3.20
CA VAL A 91 4.36 12.39 4.46
C VAL A 91 5.01 11.01 4.56
N ALA A 92 4.29 9.95 4.18
CA ALA A 92 4.85 8.60 4.13
C ALA A 92 6.02 8.50 3.14
N ALA A 93 5.90 9.11 1.95
CA ALA A 93 6.96 9.14 0.94
C ALA A 93 8.20 9.86 1.47
N ALA A 94 8.03 11.02 2.10
CA ALA A 94 9.12 11.79 2.69
C ALA A 94 9.85 10.98 3.77
N LEU A 95 9.13 10.35 4.70
CA LEU A 95 9.73 9.48 5.73
C LEU A 95 10.51 8.32 5.10
N SER A 96 9.98 7.74 4.04
CA SER A 96 10.62 6.62 3.34
C SER A 96 11.91 7.04 2.65
N PHE A 97 11.91 8.21 2.02
CA PHE A 97 13.12 8.77 1.43
C PHE A 97 14.16 9.09 2.50
N ILE A 98 13.78 9.64 3.66
CA ILE A 98 14.71 9.87 4.76
C ILE A 98 15.35 8.56 5.20
N VAL A 99 14.56 7.51 5.44
CA VAL A 99 15.08 6.21 5.88
C VAL A 99 15.95 5.56 4.80
N ALA A 100 15.49 5.55 3.54
CA ALA A 100 16.22 4.94 2.43
C ALA A 100 17.54 5.67 2.14
N SER A 101 17.53 7.00 2.12
CA SER A 101 18.76 7.79 1.96
C SER A 101 19.68 7.59 3.15
N THR A 102 19.16 7.61 4.39
CA THR A 102 19.98 7.36 5.59
C THR A 102 20.68 6.00 5.49
N TRP A 103 19.94 4.93 5.15
CA TRP A 103 20.55 3.61 5.01
C TRP A 103 21.55 3.54 3.85
N GLY A 104 21.23 4.13 2.70
CA GLY A 104 22.17 4.21 1.58
C GLY A 104 23.47 4.92 1.94
N PHE A 105 23.40 5.99 2.74
CA PHE A 105 24.60 6.66 3.28
C PHE A 105 25.34 5.76 4.29
N LEU A 106 24.63 5.09 5.20
CA LEU A 106 25.27 4.16 6.14
C LEU A 106 25.97 3.00 5.42
N GLU A 107 25.40 2.49 4.33
CA GLU A 107 26.00 1.44 3.52
C GLU A 107 27.31 1.91 2.87
N VAL A 108 27.29 3.08 2.21
CA VAL A 108 28.46 3.62 1.50
C VAL A 108 29.57 4.04 2.47
N PHE A 109 29.23 4.66 3.61
CA PHE A 109 30.21 5.30 4.49
C PHE A 109 30.59 4.49 5.73
N LEU A 110 29.74 3.57 6.19
CA LEU A 110 29.99 2.73 7.38
C LEU A 110 30.08 1.24 7.06
N ASN A 111 30.09 0.86 5.76
CA ASN A 111 30.22 -0.52 5.30
C ASN A 111 29.14 -1.45 5.93
N MET A 112 27.95 -0.89 6.15
CA MET A 112 26.79 -1.64 6.65
C MET A 112 26.34 -2.69 5.63
N PRO A 113 25.62 -3.74 6.06
CA PRO A 113 25.09 -4.75 5.17
C PRO A 113 24.26 -4.15 4.03
N HIS A 114 24.52 -4.60 2.79
CA HIS A 114 23.76 -4.19 1.61
C HIS A 114 22.29 -4.57 1.78
N VAL A 115 21.43 -3.56 1.85
CA VAL A 115 19.99 -3.77 1.91
C VAL A 115 19.43 -3.56 0.50
N PRO A 116 18.82 -4.59 -0.10
CA PRO A 116 18.34 -4.48 -1.45
C PRO A 116 17.20 -3.47 -1.55
N GLY A 117 17.25 -2.62 -2.58
CA GLY A 117 16.36 -1.46 -2.73
C GLY A 117 14.86 -1.78 -2.74
N PHE A 118 14.46 -3.03 -2.97
CA PHE A 118 13.05 -3.44 -2.87
C PHE A 118 12.49 -3.28 -1.44
N MET A 119 13.33 -3.31 -0.39
CA MET A 119 12.88 -3.07 0.99
C MET A 119 12.37 -1.64 1.22
N VAL A 120 12.78 -0.67 0.40
CA VAL A 120 12.30 0.72 0.49
C VAL A 120 10.78 0.78 0.32
N TYR A 121 10.21 -0.07 -0.54
CA TYR A 121 8.76 -0.15 -0.71
C TYR A 121 8.06 -0.69 0.55
N ALA A 122 8.64 -1.69 1.22
CA ALA A 122 8.12 -2.18 2.50
C ALA A 122 8.18 -1.09 3.58
N VAL A 123 9.30 -0.36 3.67
CA VAL A 123 9.46 0.79 4.57
C VAL A 123 8.40 1.86 4.30
N PHE A 124 8.11 2.14 3.03
CA PHE A 124 7.06 3.07 2.64
C PHE A 124 5.68 2.68 3.15
N TRP A 125 5.31 1.41 3.04
CA TRP A 125 4.03 0.96 3.58
C TRP A 125 3.98 0.97 5.10
N VAL A 126 5.08 0.65 5.77
CA VAL A 126 5.19 0.78 7.24
C VAL A 126 5.00 2.24 7.66
N ALA A 127 5.68 3.18 6.99
CA ALA A 127 5.52 4.61 7.24
C ALA A 127 4.08 5.07 6.96
N PHE A 128 3.48 4.62 5.86
CA PHE A 128 2.09 4.94 5.54
C PHE A 128 1.10 4.41 6.59
N CYS A 129 1.31 3.17 7.07
CA CYS A 129 0.50 2.57 8.13
C CYS A 129 0.66 3.33 9.45
N LEU A 130 1.88 3.79 9.77
CA LEU A 130 2.19 4.57 10.97
C LEU A 130 1.59 5.99 10.92
N VAL A 131 1.57 6.62 9.74
CA VAL A 131 1.04 7.97 9.51
C VAL A 131 -0.49 7.98 9.46
N SER A 132 -1.11 6.90 8.98
CA SER A 132 -2.57 6.75 8.85
C SER A 132 -3.37 7.04 10.14
N PRO A 133 -3.02 6.52 11.33
CA PRO A 133 -3.72 6.86 12.58
C PRO A 133 -3.41 8.27 13.08
N PHE A 134 -2.25 8.84 12.74
CA PHE A 134 -1.84 10.18 13.20
C PHE A 134 -2.54 11.30 12.43
N ILE A 135 -2.67 11.17 11.12
CA ILE A 135 -3.32 12.20 10.30
C ILE A 135 -4.81 11.88 10.20
N ARG A 136 -5.56 12.04 11.29
CA ARG A 136 -7.03 11.87 11.30
C ARG A 136 -7.82 13.18 11.11
N THR A 137 -7.15 14.32 11.14
CA THR A 137 -7.79 15.64 10.98
C THR A 137 -6.91 16.55 10.10
N THR A 138 -7.54 17.40 9.30
CA THR A 138 -6.89 18.42 8.44
C THR A 138 -6.76 19.78 9.13
N ARG A 139 -6.95 19.85 10.46
CA ARG A 139 -6.79 21.11 11.20
C ARG A 139 -5.38 21.66 11.06
#